data_AF-A0A5A7PZK1-F1
#
_entry.id   AF-A0A5A7PZK1-F1
#
_cell.length_a   1.000
_cell.length_b   1.000
_cell.length_c   1.000
_cell.angle_alpha   90.00
_cell.angle_beta   90.00
_cell.angle_gamma   90.00
#
_symmetry.space_group_name_H-M   'P 1'
#
loop_
_entity.id
_entity.type
_entity.pdbx_description
1 polymer ?
#
loop_
_entity_poly.entity_id
_entity_poly.type
_entity_poly.pdbx_seq_one_letter_code
_entity_poly.pdbx_strand_id
1 'polypeptide(L)'
;MSLRGFPLWDHTPMTRMVVAGRDILFVTPHRTDILDSEEGLCGEEYRILEQSPASVTIDFDVDRYDPDGGDLVRCSSLGNWAVFVGNCSHAVAAQLPGLKSNSIYFTDLEDTEVFENDELINGHDVGILDYEKKTVLPCYYPVDARRLKKIFPGPMWFFPSQE
;
A
#
# COMPACT_ATOMS: atom_id res chain seq x y z
N MET A 1 3.08 -26.64 -31.02
CA MET A 1 3.20 -26.81 -29.56
C MET A 1 2.82 -25.49 -28.94
N SER A 2 1.62 -25.42 -28.37
CA SER A 2 1.07 -24.22 -27.74
C SER A 2 1.58 -24.16 -26.31
N LEU A 3 2.37 -23.14 -25.99
CA LEU A 3 2.69 -22.79 -24.61
C LEU A 3 1.39 -22.32 -23.98
N ARG A 4 0.95 -23.08 -22.97
CA ARG A 4 -0.30 -22.86 -22.23
C ARG A 4 -0.30 -21.45 -21.66
N GLY A 5 -1.39 -20.73 -21.89
CA GLY A 5 -1.64 -19.43 -21.28
C GLY A 5 -1.57 -19.54 -19.77
N PHE A 6 -0.67 -18.77 -19.18
CA PHE A 6 -0.81 -18.38 -17.79
C PHE A 6 -2.08 -17.52 -17.68
N PRO A 7 -2.90 -17.68 -16.63
CA PRO A 7 -3.94 -16.71 -16.39
C PRO A 7 -3.25 -15.37 -16.19
N LEU A 8 -3.60 -14.39 -17.02
CA LEU A 8 -3.31 -12.99 -16.71
C LEU A 8 -4.14 -12.70 -15.46
N TRP A 9 -3.50 -12.73 -14.29
CA TRP A 9 -4.14 -12.32 -13.06
C TRP A 9 -4.38 -10.82 -13.20
N ASP A 10 -5.59 -10.47 -13.59
CA ASP A 10 -6.02 -9.08 -13.65
C ASP A 10 -6.20 -8.65 -12.18
N HIS A 11 -5.10 -8.25 -11.54
CA HIS A 11 -5.09 -7.76 -10.16
C HIS A 11 -5.83 -6.43 -10.13
N THR A 12 -7.16 -6.51 -10.13
CA THR A 12 -8.01 -5.34 -9.98
C THR A 12 -7.67 -4.72 -8.62
N PRO A 13 -7.26 -3.44 -8.56
CA PRO A 13 -6.92 -2.81 -7.29
C PRO A 13 -8.10 -2.91 -6.33
N MET A 14 -7.87 -3.55 -5.17
CA MET A 14 -8.96 -3.79 -4.25
C MET A 14 -9.20 -2.52 -3.42
N THR A 15 -10.29 -1.82 -3.72
CA THR A 15 -10.74 -0.64 -2.98
C THR A 15 -11.06 -0.98 -1.52
N ARG A 16 -10.66 -0.11 -0.59
CA ARG A 16 -10.88 -0.26 0.85
C ARG A 16 -11.86 0.80 1.33
N MET A 17 -12.91 0.40 2.05
CA MET A 17 -13.84 1.32 2.68
C MET A 17 -13.30 1.78 4.04
N VAL A 18 -13.37 3.08 4.30
CA VAL A 18 -12.89 3.72 5.53
C VAL A 18 -13.98 4.63 6.09
N VAL A 19 -14.27 4.52 7.38
CA VAL A 19 -15.13 5.47 8.08
C VAL A 19 -14.26 6.56 8.69
N ALA A 20 -14.47 7.81 8.25
CA ALA A 20 -13.75 8.99 8.72
C ALA A 20 -14.74 9.98 9.35
N GLY A 21 -14.99 9.80 10.65
CA GLY A 21 -16.02 10.58 11.36
C GLY A 21 -17.42 10.24 10.84
N ARG A 22 -18.03 11.16 10.08
CA ARG A 22 -19.35 10.95 9.44
C ARG A 22 -19.25 10.61 7.96
N ASP A 23 -18.06 10.73 7.38
CA ASP A 23 -17.83 10.45 5.97
C ASP A 23 -17.47 8.98 5.78
N ILE A 24 -17.91 8.42 4.66
CA ILE A 24 -17.47 7.11 4.16
C ILE A 24 -16.55 7.37 2.98
N LEU A 25 -15.33 6.88 3.07
CA LEU A 25 -14.30 7.01 2.05
C LEU A 25 -14.05 5.65 1.38
N PHE A 26 -13.77 5.69 0.09
CA PHE A 26 -13.35 4.57 -0.74
C PHE A 26 -11.92 4.86 -1.19
N VAL A 27 -10.98 4.03 -0.75
CA VAL A 27 -9.55 4.23 -0.93
C VAL A 27 -9.01 3.15 -1.86
N THR A 28 -8.54 3.55 -3.04
CA THR A 28 -8.09 2.63 -4.08
C THR A 28 -6.59 2.83 -4.30
N PRO A 29 -5.73 1.82 -4.01
CA PRO A 29 -4.30 1.94 -4.23
C PRO A 29 -3.95 1.85 -5.71
N HIS A 30 -2.93 2.61 -6.12
CA HIS A 30 -2.28 2.52 -7.42
C HIS A 30 -0.88 1.94 -7.24
N ARG A 31 -0.55 0.92 -8.04
CA ARG A 31 0.74 0.24 -7.99
C ARG A 31 1.42 0.25 -9.34
N THR A 32 2.74 0.11 -9.32
CA THR A 32 3.55 -0.15 -10.51
C THR A 32 4.42 -1.37 -10.27
N ASP A 33 4.63 -2.14 -11.33
CA ASP A 33 5.67 -3.16 -11.37
C ASP A 33 7.04 -2.45 -11.38
N ILE A 34 8.03 -3.00 -10.67
CA ILE A 34 9.43 -2.52 -10.71
C ILE A 34 10.14 -2.94 -12.03
N LEU A 35 9.40 -3.18 -13.10
CA LEU A 35 9.96 -3.44 -14.43
C LEU A 35 10.13 -2.09 -15.13
N ASP A 36 11.35 -1.79 -15.58
CA ASP A 36 11.75 -0.59 -16.35
C ASP A 36 12.07 0.71 -15.59
N SER A 37 13.08 0.67 -14.72
CA SER A 37 13.93 1.87 -14.52
C SER A 37 15.31 1.64 -15.16
N GLU A 38 15.47 2.01 -16.44
CA GLU A 38 16.79 2.25 -17.06
C GLU A 38 17.56 3.40 -16.36
N GLU A 39 16.89 4.18 -15.50
CA GLU A 39 17.54 5.10 -14.58
C GLU A 39 17.57 4.50 -13.18
N GLY A 40 18.71 3.87 -12.88
CA GLY A 40 18.95 3.08 -11.69
C GLY A 40 18.66 3.81 -10.38
N LEU A 41 17.67 3.30 -9.65
CA LEU A 41 17.71 3.23 -8.18
C LEU A 41 17.98 1.79 -7.67
N CYS A 42 18.12 0.83 -8.58
CA CYS A 42 18.49 -0.54 -8.24
C CYS A 42 20.02 -0.71 -8.42
N GLY A 43 20.73 -1.03 -7.33
CA GLY A 43 22.12 -1.47 -7.40
C GLY A 43 22.26 -2.67 -8.34
N GLU A 44 23.43 -2.89 -8.94
CA GLU A 44 23.63 -3.88 -10.00
C GLU A 44 23.31 -5.35 -9.66
N GLU A 45 22.90 -5.69 -8.43
CA GLU A 45 22.55 -7.05 -8.02
C GLU A 45 21.11 -7.50 -8.36
N TYR A 46 20.22 -6.62 -8.82
CA TYR A 46 18.79 -6.94 -8.99
C TYR A 46 18.40 -7.63 -10.32
N ARG A 47 19.37 -7.95 -11.19
CA ARG A 47 19.08 -8.49 -12.54
C ARG A 47 18.70 -9.99 -12.61
N ILE A 48 18.51 -10.69 -11.48
CA ILE A 48 18.48 -12.17 -11.50
C ILE A 48 17.09 -12.80 -11.31
N LEU A 49 16.00 -12.07 -10.99
CA LEU A 49 14.74 -12.72 -10.63
C LEU A 49 13.58 -12.42 -11.59
N GLU A 50 13.48 -13.22 -12.66
CA GLU A 50 12.34 -13.30 -13.59
C GLU A 50 11.07 -13.97 -13.00
N GLN A 51 10.89 -13.97 -11.68
CA GLN A 51 9.74 -14.64 -11.03
C GLN A 51 8.94 -13.62 -10.23
N SER A 52 7.93 -13.08 -10.91
CA SER A 52 6.98 -12.05 -10.46
C SER A 52 7.59 -10.67 -10.26
N PRO A 53 7.17 -9.65 -11.03
CA PRO A 53 7.58 -8.29 -10.71
C PRO A 53 7.07 -7.93 -9.33
N ALA A 54 7.97 -7.46 -8.48
CA ALA A 54 7.52 -6.82 -7.25
C ALA A 54 6.71 -5.58 -7.61
N SER A 55 5.48 -5.50 -7.12
CA SER A 55 4.64 -4.31 -7.22
C SER A 55 4.90 -3.39 -6.01
N VAL A 56 4.93 -2.08 -6.24
CA VAL A 56 5.04 -1.07 -5.17
C VAL A 56 3.91 -0.06 -5.27
N THR A 57 3.40 0.37 -4.11
CA THR A 57 2.35 1.39 -4.05
C THR A 57 2.93 2.77 -4.31
N ILE A 58 2.38 3.47 -5.31
CA ILE A 58 2.85 4.79 -5.75
C ILE A 58 1.85 5.91 -5.48
N ASP A 59 0.55 5.61 -5.45
CA ASP A 59 -0.50 6.60 -5.15
C ASP A 59 -1.79 5.92 -4.64
N PHE A 60 -2.76 6.74 -4.28
CA PHE A 60 -4.12 6.36 -3.95
C PHE A 60 -5.12 7.34 -4.54
N ASP A 61 -6.22 6.80 -5.03
CA ASP A 61 -7.46 7.54 -5.22
C ASP A 61 -8.32 7.43 -3.96
N VAL A 62 -8.87 8.57 -3.51
CA VAL A 62 -9.81 8.59 -2.40
C VAL A 62 -11.08 9.30 -2.83
N ASP A 63 -12.17 8.56 -2.83
CA ASP A 63 -13.50 9.07 -3.16
C ASP A 63 -14.38 9.05 -1.91
N ARG A 64 -15.18 10.09 -1.70
CA ARG A 64 -16.11 10.23 -0.57
C ARG A 64 -17.52 9.99 -1.05
N TYR A 65 -18.30 9.22 -0.31
CA TYR A 65 -19.72 9.06 -0.58
C TYR A 65 -20.49 10.33 -0.28
N ASP A 66 -21.23 10.84 -1.26
CA ASP A 66 -22.19 11.92 -1.11
C ASP A 66 -23.61 11.34 -0.96
N PRO A 67 -24.21 11.38 0.24
CA PRO A 67 -25.53 10.81 0.46
C PRO A 67 -26.65 11.58 -0.25
N ASP A 68 -26.46 12.87 -0.54
CA ASP A 68 -27.49 13.69 -1.18
C ASP A 68 -27.54 13.42 -2.70
N GLY A 69 -26.35 13.26 -3.30
CA GLY A 69 -26.21 12.90 -4.72
C GLY A 69 -26.32 11.39 -5.00
N GLY A 70 -26.06 10.55 -3.99
CA GLY A 70 -25.98 9.10 -4.13
C GLY A 70 -24.77 8.61 -4.93
N ASP A 71 -23.69 9.41 -5.01
CA ASP A 71 -22.53 9.17 -5.86
C ASP A 71 -21.20 9.31 -5.09
N LEU A 72 -20.09 8.92 -5.71
CA LEU A 72 -18.74 9.06 -5.19
C LEU A 72 -18.07 10.33 -5.73
N VAL A 73 -17.55 11.16 -4.82
CA VAL A 73 -16.88 12.42 -5.16
C VAL A 73 -15.40 12.35 -4.80
N ARG A 74 -14.54 12.60 -5.78
CA ARG A 74 -13.08 12.62 -5.58
C ARG A 74 -12.68 13.62 -4.49
N CYS A 75 -11.94 13.15 -3.49
CA CYS A 75 -11.38 14.00 -2.44
C CYS A 75 -10.17 14.75 -2.97
N SER A 76 -10.18 16.08 -2.82
CA SER A 76 -9.00 16.93 -3.01
C SER A 76 -8.08 16.95 -1.78
N SER A 77 -8.61 16.57 -0.60
CA SER A 77 -7.87 16.52 0.66
C SER A 77 -8.56 15.56 1.65
N LEU A 78 -7.77 14.93 2.51
CA LEU A 78 -8.23 14.18 3.68
C LEU A 78 -8.29 15.08 4.94
N GLY A 79 -7.95 16.37 4.81
CA GLY A 79 -7.96 17.32 5.90
C GLY A 79 -7.06 16.88 7.06
N ASN A 80 -7.63 16.82 8.26
CA ASN A 80 -6.89 16.43 9.47
C ASN A 80 -6.75 14.91 9.64
N TRP A 81 -7.33 14.10 8.74
CA TRP A 81 -7.28 12.65 8.86
C TRP A 81 -5.94 12.06 8.41
N ALA A 82 -5.48 11.07 9.17
CA ALA A 82 -4.53 10.07 8.72
C ALA A 82 -5.30 8.77 8.47
N VAL A 83 -5.18 8.21 7.27
CA VAL A 83 -5.85 6.97 6.88
C VAL A 83 -4.85 5.82 6.94
N PHE A 84 -5.23 4.68 7.52
CA PHE A 84 -4.39 3.48 7.53
C PHE A 84 -5.04 2.42 6.67
N VAL A 85 -4.25 1.84 5.76
CA VAL A 85 -4.68 0.86 4.76
C VAL A 85 -3.73 -0.33 4.85
N GLY A 86 -4.24 -1.55 4.95
CA GLY A 86 -3.42 -2.75 4.95
C GLY A 86 -4.00 -3.84 4.06
N ASN A 87 -3.23 -4.92 3.85
CA ASN A 87 -3.65 -6.03 3.00
C ASN A 87 -4.98 -6.64 3.45
N CYS A 88 -4.94 -7.28 4.61
CA CYS A 88 -6.02 -8.08 5.17
C CYS A 88 -6.68 -7.38 6.37
N SER A 89 -6.22 -6.18 6.73
CA SER A 89 -6.80 -5.39 7.82
C SER A 89 -7.91 -4.48 7.29
N HIS A 90 -8.88 -4.19 8.16
CA HIS A 90 -9.79 -3.06 7.92
C HIS A 90 -8.98 -1.78 7.72
N ALA A 91 -9.43 -0.94 6.80
CA ALA A 91 -8.89 0.40 6.63
C ALA A 91 -9.66 1.37 7.54
N VAL A 92 -8.95 2.37 8.06
CA VAL A 92 -9.41 3.20 9.18
C VAL A 92 -8.89 4.63 9.05
N ALA A 93 -9.56 5.58 9.68
CA ALA A 93 -9.10 6.95 9.76
C ALA A 93 -8.94 7.38 11.23
N ALA A 94 -7.88 8.13 11.51
CA ALA A 94 -7.61 8.65 12.85
C ALA A 94 -7.15 10.10 12.83
N GLN A 95 -7.42 10.80 13.93
CA GLN A 95 -6.98 12.17 14.22
C GLN A 95 -6.27 12.16 15.59
N LEU A 96 -5.06 11.60 15.64
CA LEU A 96 -4.29 11.47 16.88
C LEU A 96 -3.04 12.36 16.85
N PRO A 97 -2.60 12.89 18.00
CA PRO A 97 -1.34 13.62 18.09
C PRO A 97 -0.16 12.78 17.57
N GLY A 98 0.72 13.39 16.77
CA GLY A 98 1.89 12.73 16.19
C GLY A 98 1.64 12.04 14.84
N LEU A 99 0.38 11.91 14.41
CA LEU A 99 0.08 11.48 13.04
C LEU A 99 0.23 12.63 12.06
N LYS A 100 0.71 12.33 10.86
CA LYS A 100 0.74 13.29 9.77
C LYS A 100 -0.68 13.44 9.22
N SER A 101 -1.26 14.63 9.33
CA SER A 101 -2.55 14.94 8.70
C SER A 101 -2.44 14.83 7.18
N ASN A 102 -3.59 14.64 6.52
CA ASN A 102 -3.69 14.56 5.08
C ASN A 102 -2.78 13.49 4.46
N SER A 103 -2.73 12.31 5.09
CA SER A 103 -1.80 11.24 4.69
C SER A 103 -2.42 9.86 4.77
N ILE A 104 -1.83 8.92 4.03
CA ILE A 104 -2.23 7.51 4.00
C ILE A 104 -1.04 6.66 4.40
N TYR A 105 -1.17 5.96 5.52
CA TYR A 105 -0.24 4.97 6.02
C TYR A 105 -0.62 3.63 5.42
N PHE A 106 0.31 2.95 4.75
CA PHE A 106 0.00 1.68 4.11
C PHE A 106 0.99 0.57 4.45
N THR A 107 0.51 -0.66 4.38
CA THR A 107 1.29 -1.88 4.58
C THR A 107 0.90 -2.94 3.56
N ASP A 108 1.89 -3.54 2.91
CA ASP A 108 1.83 -4.74 2.06
C ASP A 108 0.47 -4.95 1.43
N LEU A 109 0.03 -4.12 0.50
CA LEU A 109 -1.36 -4.21 0.04
C LEU A 109 -1.63 -5.44 -0.87
N GLU A 110 -0.60 -6.26 -1.14
CA GLU A 110 -0.65 -7.52 -1.88
C GLU A 110 -0.35 -8.70 -0.97
N ASP A 111 -0.95 -9.86 -1.27
CA ASP A 111 -0.62 -11.13 -0.64
C ASP A 111 0.86 -11.42 -0.89
N THR A 112 1.68 -11.13 0.10
CA THR A 112 3.11 -11.37 0.04
C THR A 112 3.30 -12.88 0.10
N GLU A 113 3.47 -13.52 -1.05
CA GLU A 113 3.77 -14.95 -1.10
C GLU A 113 5.10 -15.23 -0.38
N VAL A 114 5.06 -16.20 0.52
CA VAL A 114 6.26 -16.75 1.16
C VAL A 114 6.84 -17.77 0.21
N PHE A 115 7.88 -17.39 -0.54
CA PHE A 115 8.66 -18.36 -1.29
C PHE A 115 9.49 -19.21 -0.32
N GLU A 116 9.49 -20.54 -0.53
CA GLU A 116 10.05 -21.57 0.37
C GLU A 116 11.56 -21.43 0.68
N ASN A 117 12.28 -20.55 0.02
CA ASN A 117 13.74 -20.56 0.03
C ASN A 117 14.42 -19.48 0.88
N ASP A 118 13.71 -18.62 1.61
CA ASP A 118 14.31 -17.58 2.49
C ASP A 118 15.35 -16.65 1.81
N GLU A 119 15.53 -16.75 0.49
CA GLU A 119 16.40 -15.88 -0.28
C GLU A 119 15.72 -14.52 -0.41
N LEU A 120 16.50 -13.45 -0.22
CA LEU A 120 16.05 -12.07 -0.09
C LEU A 120 15.13 -11.66 -1.25
N ILE A 121 13.82 -11.80 -1.06
CA ILE A 121 12.85 -11.18 -1.97
C ILE A 121 12.04 -10.19 -1.16
N ASN A 122 12.53 -8.95 -1.29
CA ASN A 122 11.91 -7.67 -1.03
C ASN A 122 11.49 -7.32 0.40
N GLY A 123 11.76 -6.05 0.74
CA GLY A 123 11.13 -5.39 1.87
C GLY A 123 9.62 -5.26 1.65
N HIS A 124 8.92 -4.97 2.74
CA HIS A 124 7.47 -4.76 2.72
C HIS A 124 7.12 -3.49 1.92
N ASP A 125 6.04 -3.52 1.14
CA ASP A 125 5.44 -2.35 0.49
C ASP A 125 4.74 -1.49 1.55
N VAL A 126 5.55 -0.77 2.33
CA VAL A 126 5.12 0.00 3.50
C VAL A 126 5.55 1.45 3.36
N GLY A 127 4.65 2.37 3.71
CA GLY A 127 4.94 3.78 3.54
C GLY A 127 3.88 4.71 4.09
N ILE A 128 4.15 5.99 3.89
CA ILE A 128 3.26 7.09 4.23
C ILE A 128 3.14 7.97 2.98
N LEU A 129 1.99 7.93 2.30
CA LEU A 129 1.67 8.85 1.22
C LEU A 129 1.25 10.20 1.82
N ASP A 130 1.91 11.27 1.42
CA ASP A 130 1.40 12.64 1.55
C ASP A 130 0.34 12.88 0.47
N TYR A 131 -0.93 13.01 0.86
CA TYR A 131 -2.03 13.03 -0.12
C TYR A 131 -2.09 14.34 -0.93
N GLU A 132 -1.56 15.44 -0.37
CA GLU A 132 -1.45 16.71 -1.09
C GLU A 132 -0.30 16.69 -2.10
N LYS A 133 0.88 16.25 -1.64
CA LYS A 133 2.09 16.27 -2.47
C LYS A 133 2.21 15.08 -3.41
N LYS A 134 1.41 14.03 -3.17
CA LYS A 134 1.47 12.77 -3.91
C LYS A 134 2.85 12.13 -3.86
N THR A 135 3.46 12.18 -2.68
CA THR A 135 4.79 11.60 -2.42
C THR A 135 4.73 10.53 -1.36
N VAL A 136 5.36 9.39 -1.64
CA VAL A 136 5.51 8.28 -0.70
C VAL A 136 6.78 8.50 0.12
N LEU A 137 6.65 8.50 1.44
CA LEU A 137 7.74 8.49 2.39
C LEU A 137 7.88 7.10 3.01
N PRO A 138 9.10 6.63 3.29
CA PRO A 138 9.29 5.38 4.03
C PRO A 138 8.69 5.49 5.44
N CYS A 139 8.08 4.39 5.90
CA CYS A 139 7.48 4.30 7.24
C CYS A 139 8.54 4.02 8.33
N TYR A 140 8.27 4.45 9.57
CA TYR A 140 9.12 4.50 10.78
C TYR A 140 9.76 3.18 11.30
N TYR A 141 9.81 2.11 10.50
CA TYR A 141 10.65 0.96 10.84
C TYR A 141 12.13 1.35 10.67
N PRO A 142 13.04 0.90 11.55
CA PRO A 142 14.46 1.24 11.42
C PRO A 142 15.01 0.68 10.10
N VAL A 143 15.23 1.59 9.15
CA VAL A 143 15.77 1.29 7.81
C VAL A 143 17.28 1.14 7.89
N ASP A 144 17.78 0.13 8.62
CA ASP A 144 19.08 -0.43 8.26
C ASP A 144 18.82 -1.51 7.21
N ALA A 145 18.78 -1.09 5.94
CA ALA A 145 18.55 -1.97 4.80
C ALA A 145 19.49 -3.19 4.78
N ARG A 146 20.65 -3.09 5.44
CA ARG A 146 21.65 -4.17 5.55
C ARG A 146 21.34 -5.20 6.65
N ARG A 147 20.32 -4.97 7.48
CA ARG A 147 19.97 -5.84 8.63
C ARG A 147 18.49 -6.25 8.67
N LEU A 148 17.71 -5.93 7.64
CA LEU A 148 16.32 -6.35 7.53
C LEU A 148 16.25 -7.86 7.26
N LYS A 149 15.81 -8.61 8.26
CA LYS A 149 15.18 -9.92 8.03
C LYS A 149 13.73 -9.65 7.61
N LYS A 150 13.22 -10.38 6.62
CA LYS A 150 11.80 -10.35 6.24
C LYS A 150 10.96 -10.59 7.50
N ILE A 151 10.06 -9.67 7.83
CA ILE A 151 9.16 -9.84 8.97
C ILE A 151 7.97 -10.64 8.44
N PHE A 152 7.76 -11.85 8.95
CA PHE A 152 6.61 -12.65 8.58
C PHE A 152 5.74 -12.96 9.82
N PRO A 153 4.43 -12.68 9.79
CA PRO A 153 3.70 -12.02 8.70
C PRO A 153 4.12 -10.55 8.50
N GLY A 154 3.82 -9.98 7.34
CA GLY A 154 4.02 -8.56 7.08
C GLY A 154 3.29 -7.69 8.11
N PRO A 155 3.72 -6.43 8.31
CA PRO A 155 3.10 -5.54 9.28
C PRO A 155 1.60 -5.36 8.97
N MET A 156 0.77 -5.42 10.00
CA MET A 156 -0.68 -5.30 9.89
C MET A 156 -1.20 -4.27 10.90
N TRP A 157 -2.23 -3.52 10.50
CA TRP A 157 -2.91 -2.59 11.39
C TRP A 157 -3.88 -3.34 12.31
N PHE A 158 -3.66 -3.20 13.62
CA PHE A 158 -4.57 -3.73 14.65
C PHE A 158 -5.29 -2.59 15.35
N PHE A 159 -6.59 -2.75 15.54
CA PHE A 159 -7.38 -1.91 16.43
C PHE A 159 -7.53 -2.63 17.76
N PRO A 160 -7.11 -2.03 18.88
CA PRO A 160 -7.46 -2.60 20.17
C PRO A 160 -8.98 -2.64 20.28
N SER A 161 -9.53 -3.80 20.63
CA SER A 161 -10.95 -3.90 20.98
C SER A 161 -11.21 -3.02 22.20
N GLN A 162 -12.30 -2.27 22.19
CA GLN A 162 -12.80 -1.68 23.43
C GLN A 162 -13.25 -2.83 24.33
N GLU A 163 -12.68 -2.93 25.53
CA GLU A 163 -13.29 -3.67 26.64
C GLU A 163 -14.50 -2.91 27.19
#